data_AF-A0A099NU14-F1
#
_entry.id   AF-A0A099NU14-F1
#
_cell.length_a   1.000
_cell.length_b   1.000
_cell.length_c   1.000
_cell.angle_alpha   90.00
_cell.angle_beta   90.00
_cell.angle_gamma   90.00
#
_symmetry.space_group_name_H-M   'P 1'
#
loop_
_entity.id
_entity.type
_entity.pdbx_description
1 polymer ?
#
loop_
_entity_poly.entity_id
_entity_poly.type
_entity_poly.pdbx_seq_one_letter_code
_entity_poly.pdbx_strand_id
1 'polypeptide(L)'
;MYKIFGAQSLQDFDVQGYQYKAFALLASSFENAFLLDSDSYPVTNPDPLFESELYKEYQMITWPDFWRRTVSPYFYEISNTEIGMVPVRHLNDFFVNPKYLEYKQGDDIVVGATYHDRAGTIPDWTTESGEMLINKRKHFRTLILALYYNYDGPYGYYPLLSQGGAGEGDKETFVAAANFYGLKWYQVNKKCERHFGWYNDEQNYEHSTIVQYDPISDYDLLQKSREMYRKDVETAGDSYEYNYDKYFLDFFTPDALNPMFYHVHDPKMNPFKIMEKKWTENLDGKKIRNVAEDFPRVHFDLELFLWGTINHYMCDTSTNFRAFDGQDKTELCNKFMPDQLAYLKFSSQKIFDAYKSENYQEQIKGGRDWT
;
A
#
# COMPACT_ATOMS: atom_id res chain seq x y z
N MET A 1 -21.22 14.64 0.55
CA MET A 1 -21.14 14.58 2.03
C MET A 1 -22.29 15.29 2.73
N TYR A 2 -22.49 16.62 2.61
CA TYR A 2 -23.56 17.35 3.31
C TYR A 2 -24.98 16.80 3.13
N LYS A 3 -25.32 16.28 1.94
CA LYS A 3 -26.63 15.67 1.66
C LYS A 3 -26.87 14.36 2.41
N ILE A 4 -25.82 13.65 2.80
CA ILE A 4 -25.89 12.31 3.39
C ILE A 4 -25.74 12.37 4.90
N PHE A 5 -24.78 13.15 5.39
CA PHE A 5 -24.50 13.26 6.81
C PHE A 5 -25.11 14.51 7.48
N GLY A 6 -25.57 15.49 6.70
CA GLY A 6 -26.00 16.78 7.23
C GLY A 6 -24.82 17.72 7.55
N ALA A 7 -25.04 19.03 7.44
CA ALA A 7 -24.00 20.02 7.71
C ALA A 7 -23.62 20.11 9.18
N GLN A 8 -24.60 20.04 10.08
CA GLN A 8 -24.35 20.08 11.52
C GLN A 8 -23.50 18.89 11.97
N SER A 9 -23.87 17.67 11.58
CA SER A 9 -23.12 16.48 11.99
C SER A 9 -21.69 16.46 11.45
N LEU A 10 -21.44 17.00 10.25
CA LEU A 10 -20.07 17.13 9.73
C LEU A 10 -19.25 18.18 10.47
N GLN A 11 -19.88 19.25 10.97
CA GLN A 11 -19.21 20.24 11.84
C GLN A 11 -18.92 19.65 13.22
N ASP A 12 -19.87 18.90 13.80
CA ASP A 12 -19.72 18.28 15.12
C ASP A 12 -18.65 17.17 15.14
N PHE A 13 -18.42 16.51 14.01
CA PHE A 13 -17.46 15.41 13.90
C PHE A 13 -15.99 15.86 13.83
N ASP A 14 -15.73 17.15 13.64
CA ASP A 14 -14.39 17.74 13.38
C ASP A 14 -13.48 16.82 12.55
N VAL A 15 -13.95 16.43 11.35
CA VAL A 15 -13.26 15.45 10.50
C VAL A 15 -11.93 16.04 10.02
N GLN A 16 -10.82 15.42 10.40
CA GLN A 16 -9.47 15.83 10.01
C GLN A 16 -8.74 14.70 9.27
N GLY A 17 -8.03 15.06 8.21
CA GLY A 17 -7.10 14.18 7.50
C GLY A 17 -7.72 12.84 7.06
N TYR A 18 -7.17 11.74 7.56
CA TYR A 18 -7.47 10.40 7.06
C TYR A 18 -8.91 9.92 7.33
N GLN A 19 -9.60 10.53 8.31
CA GLN A 19 -10.98 10.16 8.66
C GLN A 19 -11.96 10.31 7.47
N TYR A 20 -11.63 11.15 6.48
CA TYR A 20 -12.47 11.36 5.28
C TYR A 20 -12.68 10.10 4.44
N LYS A 21 -11.79 9.09 4.50
CA LYS A 21 -11.91 7.87 3.68
C LYS A 21 -13.18 7.09 4.00
N ALA A 22 -13.50 6.89 5.29
CA ALA A 22 -14.72 6.20 5.72
C ALA A 22 -15.99 6.97 5.28
N PHE A 23 -15.98 8.30 5.42
CA PHE A 23 -17.07 9.16 4.98
C PHE A 23 -17.27 9.12 3.46
N ALA A 24 -16.19 9.14 2.68
CA ALA A 24 -16.25 9.07 1.22
C ALA A 24 -16.87 7.75 0.75
N LEU A 25 -16.48 6.62 1.35
CA LEU A 25 -17.06 5.31 1.06
C LEU A 25 -18.55 5.23 1.43
N LEU A 26 -18.93 5.71 2.62
CA LEU A 26 -20.34 5.72 3.05
C LEU A 26 -21.20 6.68 2.21
N ALA A 27 -20.62 7.79 1.75
CA ALA A 27 -21.31 8.79 0.94
C ALA A 27 -21.42 8.45 -0.55
N SER A 28 -20.55 7.60 -1.08
CA SER A 28 -20.60 7.26 -2.51
C SER A 28 -21.82 6.39 -2.83
N SER A 29 -22.39 6.50 -4.03
CA SER A 29 -23.58 5.73 -4.43
C SER A 29 -23.27 4.35 -5.03
N PHE A 30 -22.00 4.05 -5.29
CA PHE A 30 -21.57 2.78 -5.86
C PHE A 30 -21.82 1.62 -4.90
N GLU A 31 -22.11 0.41 -5.39
CA GLU A 31 -22.13 -0.79 -4.53
C GLU A 31 -20.72 -1.34 -4.34
N ASN A 32 -19.99 -1.55 -5.44
CA ASN A 32 -18.58 -1.87 -5.45
C ASN A 32 -17.80 -0.57 -5.61
N ALA A 33 -16.98 -0.21 -4.63
CA ALA A 33 -16.24 1.03 -4.63
C ALA A 33 -14.73 0.75 -4.56
N PHE A 34 -13.96 1.42 -5.40
CA PHE A 34 -12.52 1.50 -5.28
C PHE A 34 -12.18 2.83 -4.58
N LEU A 35 -11.66 2.75 -3.36
CA LEU A 35 -11.07 3.86 -2.65
C LEU A 35 -9.62 3.98 -3.11
N LEU A 36 -9.24 5.19 -3.56
CA LEU A 36 -7.90 5.49 -4.05
C LEU A 36 -7.48 6.87 -3.52
N ASP A 37 -6.34 6.93 -2.84
CA ASP A 37 -5.74 8.18 -2.40
C ASP A 37 -5.21 8.98 -3.59
N SER A 38 -5.21 10.32 -3.46
CA SER A 38 -4.86 11.23 -4.55
C SER A 38 -3.39 11.14 -5.00
N ASP A 39 -2.55 10.53 -4.18
CA ASP A 39 -1.13 10.30 -4.43
C ASP A 39 -0.81 8.82 -4.71
N SER A 40 -1.83 7.98 -4.88
CA SER A 40 -1.69 6.63 -5.39
C SER A 40 -2.13 6.55 -6.84
N TYR A 41 -1.21 6.12 -7.70
CA TYR A 41 -1.39 6.14 -9.15
C TYR A 41 -1.47 4.71 -9.70
N PRO A 42 -2.56 4.34 -10.39
CA PRO A 42 -2.62 3.09 -11.13
C PRO A 42 -1.64 3.16 -12.31
N VAL A 43 -0.69 2.23 -12.35
CA VAL A 43 0.23 2.02 -13.48
C VAL A 43 -0.20 0.85 -14.37
N THR A 44 -1.15 0.04 -13.88
CA THR A 44 -1.84 -1.02 -14.62
C THR A 44 -3.36 -0.82 -14.48
N ASN A 45 -4.15 -1.24 -15.46
CA ASN A 45 -5.61 -1.07 -15.45
C ASN A 45 -6.26 -1.87 -14.29
N PRO A 46 -6.93 -1.22 -13.31
CA PRO A 46 -7.58 -1.91 -12.20
C PRO A 46 -9.00 -2.42 -12.53
N ASP A 47 -9.57 -2.12 -13.69
CA ASP A 47 -10.93 -2.56 -14.07
C ASP A 47 -11.17 -4.07 -13.93
N PRO A 48 -10.23 -4.96 -14.33
CA PRO A 48 -10.43 -6.41 -14.20
C PRO A 48 -10.67 -6.90 -12.77
N LEU A 49 -10.28 -6.12 -11.76
CA LEU A 49 -10.45 -6.48 -10.35
C LEU A 49 -11.93 -6.67 -9.98
N PHE A 50 -12.80 -5.81 -10.50
CA PHE A 50 -14.24 -5.81 -10.17
C PHE A 50 -14.97 -7.07 -10.63
N GLU A 51 -14.46 -7.74 -11.66
CA GLU A 51 -15.05 -8.95 -12.24
C GLU A 51 -14.27 -10.23 -11.90
N SER A 52 -13.17 -10.09 -11.17
CA SER A 52 -12.29 -11.20 -10.80
C SER A 52 -12.97 -12.20 -9.85
N GLU A 53 -12.61 -13.49 -9.97
CA GLU A 53 -13.07 -14.52 -9.04
C GLU A 53 -12.57 -14.23 -7.61
N LEU A 54 -11.37 -13.65 -7.48
CA LEU A 54 -10.86 -13.16 -6.21
C LEU A 54 -11.83 -12.16 -5.56
N TYR A 55 -12.22 -11.11 -6.27
CA TYR A 55 -13.12 -10.12 -5.68
C TYR A 55 -14.51 -10.70 -5.40
N LYS A 56 -15.04 -11.57 -6.27
CA LYS A 56 -16.30 -12.29 -6.02
C LYS A 56 -16.26 -13.13 -4.74
N GLU A 57 -15.12 -13.76 -4.45
CA GLU A 57 -14.94 -14.57 -3.24
C GLU A 57 -14.80 -13.72 -1.97
N TYR A 58 -13.93 -12.71 -2.01
CA TYR A 58 -13.52 -11.98 -0.81
C TYR A 58 -14.31 -10.71 -0.56
N GLN A 59 -14.83 -10.04 -1.60
CA GLN A 59 -15.67 -8.84 -1.52
C GLN A 59 -15.03 -7.60 -0.85
N MET A 60 -13.77 -7.72 -0.43
CA MET A 60 -12.89 -6.65 0.00
C MET A 60 -11.45 -7.05 -0.34
N ILE A 61 -10.71 -6.19 -1.04
CA ILE A 61 -9.29 -6.36 -1.38
C ILE A 61 -8.52 -5.15 -0.85
N THR A 62 -7.41 -5.43 -0.19
CA THR A 62 -6.51 -4.45 0.44
C THR A 62 -5.07 -4.74 0.08
N TRP A 63 -4.20 -3.73 0.16
CA TRP A 63 -2.77 -3.87 -0.07
C TRP A 63 -2.00 -3.80 1.25
N PRO A 64 -0.83 -4.45 1.35
CA PRO A 64 0.02 -4.35 2.53
C PRO A 64 0.77 -3.03 2.56
N ASP A 65 0.97 -2.52 3.77
CA ASP A 65 1.98 -1.51 4.09
C ASP A 65 3.27 -2.23 4.55
N PHE A 66 4.37 -1.50 4.72
CA PHE A 66 5.71 -2.05 4.97
C PHE A 66 5.86 -2.76 6.31
N TRP A 67 4.98 -2.45 7.25
CA TRP A 67 5.22 -2.70 8.66
C TRP A 67 4.54 -3.99 9.12
N ARG A 68 5.09 -4.52 10.21
CA ARG A 68 4.45 -5.57 11.01
C ARG A 68 3.39 -4.92 11.88
N ARG A 69 2.26 -5.59 12.04
CA ARG A 69 1.14 -5.11 12.82
C ARG A 69 1.46 -5.15 14.31
N THR A 70 0.93 -4.16 15.01
CA THR A 70 1.17 -3.90 16.43
C THR A 70 -0.15 -3.62 17.15
N VAL A 71 -1.21 -4.37 16.83
CA VAL A 71 -2.52 -4.17 17.49
C VAL A 71 -2.41 -4.63 18.92
N SER A 72 -2.76 -3.74 19.84
CA SER A 72 -2.75 -3.99 21.27
C SER A 72 -3.73 -5.11 21.64
N PRO A 73 -3.36 -6.03 22.56
CA PRO A 73 -4.30 -6.99 23.15
C PRO A 73 -5.57 -6.34 23.72
N TYR A 74 -5.46 -5.10 24.23
CA TYR A 74 -6.61 -4.35 24.74
C TYR A 74 -7.68 -4.06 23.69
N PHE A 75 -7.33 -3.96 22.40
CA PHE A 75 -8.32 -3.85 21.33
C PHE A 75 -9.27 -5.06 21.32
N TYR A 76 -8.72 -6.26 21.50
CA TYR A 76 -9.48 -7.50 21.53
C TYR A 76 -10.29 -7.65 22.83
N GLU A 77 -9.76 -7.17 23.96
CA GLU A 77 -10.49 -7.10 25.23
C GLU A 77 -11.71 -6.17 25.13
N ILE A 78 -11.52 -4.95 24.61
CA ILE A 78 -12.60 -3.95 24.44
C ILE A 78 -13.67 -4.43 23.47
N SER A 79 -13.27 -5.12 22.39
CA SER A 79 -14.20 -5.71 21.42
C SER A 79 -14.80 -7.04 21.88
N ASN A 80 -14.39 -7.56 23.04
CA ASN A 80 -14.78 -8.88 23.55
C ASN A 80 -14.52 -10.02 22.53
N THR A 81 -13.40 -9.93 21.82
CA THR A 81 -12.94 -10.92 20.84
C THR A 81 -12.13 -12.00 21.56
N GLU A 82 -12.58 -13.26 21.47
CA GLU A 82 -11.86 -14.40 22.03
C GLU A 82 -10.59 -14.68 21.21
N ILE A 83 -9.43 -14.69 21.88
CA ILE A 83 -8.14 -14.96 21.25
C ILE A 83 -7.66 -16.36 21.63
N GLY A 84 -7.36 -17.16 20.60
CA GLY A 84 -6.79 -18.50 20.80
C GLY A 84 -5.40 -18.45 21.43
N MET A 85 -5.06 -19.46 22.24
CA MET A 85 -3.75 -19.53 22.92
C MET A 85 -2.63 -19.97 21.98
N VAL A 86 -2.96 -20.67 20.90
CA VAL A 86 -2.00 -21.25 19.95
C VAL A 86 -2.11 -20.57 18.59
N PRO A 87 -1.00 -20.50 17.84
CA PRO A 87 -1.04 -19.97 16.48
C PRO A 87 -1.82 -20.89 15.55
N VAL A 88 -2.57 -20.27 14.64
CA VAL A 88 -3.35 -20.95 13.59
C VAL A 88 -2.88 -20.61 12.18
N ARG A 89 -1.88 -19.73 12.07
CA ARG A 89 -1.23 -19.27 10.85
C ARG A 89 0.19 -18.82 11.18
N HIS A 90 1.00 -18.59 10.16
CA HIS A 90 2.22 -17.82 10.28
C HIS A 90 2.16 -16.65 9.30
N LEU A 91 2.10 -15.43 9.81
CA LEU A 91 1.94 -14.20 9.03
C LEU A 91 0.64 -14.19 8.22
N ASN A 92 0.74 -14.26 6.90
CA ASN A 92 -0.35 -14.33 5.91
C ASN A 92 -0.57 -15.75 5.36
N ASP A 93 0.05 -16.78 5.94
CA ASP A 93 -0.23 -18.17 5.58
C ASP A 93 -1.49 -18.71 6.26
N PHE A 94 -2.61 -18.68 5.56
CA PHE A 94 -3.89 -19.22 6.04
C PHE A 94 -4.13 -20.69 5.66
N PHE A 95 -3.19 -21.37 4.99
CA PHE A 95 -3.37 -22.75 4.52
C PHE A 95 -2.44 -23.76 5.18
N VAL A 96 -1.41 -23.31 5.89
CA VAL A 96 -0.59 -24.18 6.74
C VAL A 96 -1.47 -24.90 7.77
N ASN A 97 -1.26 -26.20 7.93
CA ASN A 97 -1.89 -26.94 9.01
C ASN A 97 -1.25 -26.51 10.35
N PRO A 98 -2.03 -26.01 11.33
CA PRO A 98 -1.49 -25.52 12.60
C PRO A 98 -0.61 -26.52 13.37
N LYS A 99 -0.74 -27.83 13.12
CA LYS A 99 0.13 -28.86 13.70
C LYS A 99 1.62 -28.65 13.37
N TYR A 100 1.93 -27.97 12.27
CA TYR A 100 3.30 -27.65 11.86
C TYR A 100 3.81 -26.33 12.43
N LEU A 101 2.95 -25.57 13.11
CA LEU A 101 3.28 -24.32 13.81
C LEU A 101 3.50 -24.55 15.31
N GLU A 102 3.41 -25.80 15.78
CA GLU A 102 3.54 -26.12 17.19
C GLU A 102 4.96 -25.84 17.70
N TYR A 103 5.02 -24.98 18.71
CA TYR A 103 6.25 -24.64 19.43
C TYR A 103 6.63 -25.80 20.36
N LYS A 104 7.93 -26.09 20.49
CA LYS A 104 8.38 -27.24 21.27
C LYS A 104 8.08 -27.00 22.74
N GLN A 105 7.75 -28.08 23.45
CA GLN A 105 7.47 -28.03 24.88
C GLN A 105 8.68 -27.44 25.65
N GLY A 106 8.53 -26.25 26.21
CA GLY A 106 9.61 -25.49 26.87
C GLY A 106 9.92 -24.12 26.23
N ASP A 107 9.44 -23.88 25.01
CA ASP A 107 9.47 -22.55 24.40
C ASP A 107 8.47 -21.63 25.12
N ASP A 108 8.89 -20.42 25.43
CA ASP A 108 7.99 -19.41 25.96
C ASP A 108 7.04 -18.97 24.84
N ILE A 109 5.82 -19.52 24.81
CA ILE A 109 4.77 -19.19 23.82
C ILE A 109 4.42 -17.69 23.83
N VAL A 110 4.67 -16.97 24.93
CA VAL A 110 4.48 -15.52 25.02
C VAL A 110 5.58 -14.77 24.24
N VAL A 111 6.76 -15.36 24.11
CA VAL A 111 7.94 -14.77 23.43
C VAL A 111 8.16 -15.35 22.02
N GLY A 112 7.78 -16.61 21.78
CA GLY A 112 8.05 -17.34 20.54
C GLY A 112 6.98 -17.20 19.47
N ALA A 113 5.71 -16.99 19.85
CA ALA A 113 4.60 -16.87 18.93
C ALA A 113 4.12 -15.43 18.78
N THR A 114 4.11 -14.93 17.54
CA THR A 114 3.53 -13.63 17.22
C THR A 114 2.07 -13.58 17.67
N TYR A 115 1.65 -12.53 18.37
CA TYR A 115 0.25 -12.40 18.81
C TYR A 115 -0.73 -12.44 17.62
N HIS A 116 -0.30 -11.89 16.49
CA HIS A 116 -1.01 -11.84 15.21
C HIS A 116 -1.11 -13.16 14.45
N ASP A 117 -0.53 -14.24 14.98
CA ASP A 117 -0.64 -15.58 14.41
C ASP A 117 -1.78 -16.40 15.06
N ARG A 118 -2.38 -15.88 16.14
CA ARG A 118 -3.41 -16.56 16.93
C ARG A 118 -4.81 -16.48 16.31
N ALA A 119 -5.68 -17.41 16.67
CA ALA A 119 -7.09 -17.36 16.27
C ALA A 119 -7.76 -16.09 16.82
N GLY A 120 -8.64 -15.47 16.02
CA GLY A 120 -9.38 -14.25 16.39
C GLY A 120 -8.62 -12.94 16.17
N THR A 121 -7.28 -12.96 16.11
CA THR A 121 -6.50 -11.73 15.86
C THR A 121 -6.50 -11.35 14.39
N ILE A 122 -6.19 -10.09 14.11
CA ILE A 122 -5.96 -9.61 12.74
C ILE A 122 -4.56 -10.09 12.29
N PRO A 123 -4.39 -10.56 11.03
CA PRO A 123 -3.13 -11.07 10.48
C PRO A 123 -1.99 -10.05 10.52
N ASP A 124 -0.77 -10.53 10.47
CA ASP A 124 0.39 -9.76 10.92
C ASP A 124 0.83 -8.62 9.98
N TRP A 125 0.61 -8.68 8.67
CA TRP A 125 0.97 -7.55 7.81
C TRP A 125 0.03 -6.35 8.05
N THR A 126 0.61 -5.16 8.14
CA THR A 126 -0.16 -3.91 8.17
C THR A 126 -0.81 -3.64 6.83
N THR A 127 -1.87 -2.83 6.84
CA THR A 127 -2.64 -2.51 5.65
C THR A 127 -2.33 -1.09 5.19
N GLU A 128 -2.17 -0.87 3.89
CA GLU A 128 -2.21 0.47 3.29
C GLU A 128 -3.67 0.79 2.94
N SER A 129 -4.15 1.95 3.35
CA SER A 129 -5.53 2.40 3.09
C SER A 129 -5.64 3.38 1.92
N GLY A 130 -4.51 3.70 1.29
CA GLY A 130 -4.46 4.42 0.04
C GLY A 130 -5.20 3.70 -1.09
N GLU A 131 -5.33 2.38 -1.03
CA GLU A 131 -6.03 1.58 -2.04
C GLU A 131 -6.91 0.52 -1.37
N MET A 132 -8.20 0.50 -1.68
CA MET A 132 -9.10 -0.55 -1.23
C MET A 132 -10.27 -0.74 -2.19
N LEU A 133 -10.48 -1.97 -2.64
CA LEU A 133 -11.68 -2.35 -3.37
C LEU A 133 -12.66 -3.02 -2.41
N ILE A 134 -13.91 -2.56 -2.35
CA ILE A 134 -14.88 -3.03 -1.35
C ILE A 134 -16.31 -3.10 -1.88
N ASN A 135 -17.00 -4.21 -1.57
CA ASN A 135 -18.44 -4.33 -1.77
C ASN A 135 -19.15 -3.76 -0.55
N LYS A 136 -19.65 -2.55 -0.67
CA LYS A 136 -20.26 -1.82 0.45
C LYS A 136 -21.57 -2.42 0.92
N ARG A 137 -22.28 -3.19 0.09
CA ARG A 137 -23.50 -3.91 0.51
C ARG A 137 -23.14 -5.07 1.46
N LYS A 138 -22.07 -5.81 1.16
CA LYS A 138 -21.57 -6.90 2.02
C LYS A 138 -20.85 -6.37 3.26
N HIS A 139 -20.06 -5.32 3.09
CA HIS A 139 -19.24 -4.70 4.13
C HIS A 139 -19.89 -3.47 4.77
N PHE A 140 -21.22 -3.30 4.68
CA PHE A 140 -21.86 -2.12 5.27
C PHE A 140 -21.57 -2.00 6.77
N ARG A 141 -21.65 -3.13 7.50
CA ARG A 141 -21.32 -3.17 8.94
C ARG A 141 -19.84 -2.86 9.20
N THR A 142 -18.94 -3.37 8.36
CA THR A 142 -17.51 -3.01 8.38
C THR A 142 -17.34 -1.50 8.26
N LEU A 143 -18.00 -0.85 7.30
CA LEU A 143 -17.87 0.59 7.09
C LEU A 143 -18.39 1.42 8.27
N ILE A 144 -19.50 1.01 8.88
CA ILE A 144 -20.03 1.70 10.06
C ILE A 144 -19.09 1.56 11.26
N LEU A 145 -18.54 0.37 11.49
CA LEU A 145 -17.60 0.15 12.59
C LEU A 145 -16.25 0.82 12.33
N ALA A 146 -15.76 0.79 11.09
CA ALA A 146 -14.57 1.54 10.70
C ALA A 146 -14.79 3.05 10.88
N LEU A 147 -15.97 3.59 10.54
CA LEU A 147 -16.29 5.00 10.81
C LEU A 147 -16.22 5.31 12.30
N TYR A 148 -16.75 4.43 13.15
CA TYR A 148 -16.66 4.58 14.61
C TYR A 148 -15.20 4.54 15.10
N TYR A 149 -14.39 3.62 14.60
CA TYR A 149 -12.95 3.58 14.91
C TYR A 149 -12.23 4.86 14.47
N ASN A 150 -12.58 5.39 13.30
CA ASN A 150 -12.00 6.64 12.81
C ASN A 150 -12.49 7.85 13.61
N TYR A 151 -13.73 7.86 14.10
CA TYR A 151 -14.27 8.94 14.93
C TYR A 151 -13.45 9.16 16.19
N ASP A 152 -13.27 8.09 16.97
CA ASP A 152 -12.42 8.09 18.17
C ASP A 152 -10.98 7.66 17.84
N GLY A 153 -10.52 7.95 16.63
CA GLY A 153 -9.25 7.47 16.08
C GLY A 153 -8.04 8.00 16.85
N PRO A 154 -7.73 9.31 16.79
CA PRO A 154 -6.50 9.87 17.33
C PRO A 154 -6.24 9.59 18.82
N TYR A 155 -7.29 9.54 19.64
CA TYR A 155 -7.18 9.36 21.10
C TYR A 155 -7.60 7.98 21.59
N GLY A 156 -8.18 7.13 20.72
CA GLY A 156 -8.71 5.83 21.08
C GLY A 156 -8.17 4.73 20.19
N TYR A 157 -8.74 4.59 18.99
CA TYR A 157 -8.52 3.39 18.17
C TYR A 157 -7.19 3.37 17.41
N TYR A 158 -6.61 4.51 17.02
CA TYR A 158 -5.32 4.48 16.31
C TYR A 158 -4.18 3.97 17.21
N PRO A 159 -4.03 4.45 18.47
CA PRO A 159 -3.05 3.88 19.40
C PRO A 159 -3.34 2.41 19.75
N LEU A 160 -4.60 1.99 19.80
CA LEU A 160 -4.95 0.58 20.01
C LEU A 160 -4.57 -0.31 18.83
N LEU A 161 -4.70 0.18 17.60
CA LEU A 161 -4.44 -0.59 16.38
C LEU A 161 -2.98 -0.54 15.93
N SER A 162 -2.24 0.52 16.28
CA SER A 162 -0.88 0.76 15.78
C SER A 162 0.17 0.98 16.88
N GLN A 163 -0.23 1.27 18.12
CA GLN A 163 0.68 1.52 19.25
C GLN A 163 1.76 2.58 18.99
N GLY A 164 1.44 3.65 18.26
CA GLY A 164 2.40 4.69 17.86
C GLY A 164 3.34 4.27 16.73
N GLY A 165 3.05 3.16 16.04
CA GLY A 165 3.82 2.65 14.91
C GLY A 165 3.81 3.59 13.71
N ALA A 166 4.73 3.33 12.77
CA ALA A 166 4.84 4.12 11.55
C ALA A 166 3.55 4.06 10.70
N GLY A 167 3.12 5.22 10.21
CA GLY A 167 1.86 5.35 9.47
C GLY A 167 0.61 5.16 10.34
N GLU A 168 0.68 5.41 11.66
CA GLU A 168 -0.50 5.38 12.52
C GLU A 168 -1.62 6.29 11.99
N GLY A 169 -2.82 5.73 11.90
CA GLY A 169 -3.97 6.42 11.31
C GLY A 169 -5.12 5.46 11.00
N ASP A 170 -5.85 5.76 9.93
CA ASP A 170 -7.05 5.02 9.50
C ASP A 170 -6.75 3.63 8.92
N LYS A 171 -5.49 3.36 8.58
CA LYS A 171 -5.07 2.23 7.76
C LYS A 171 -5.53 0.85 8.25
N GLU A 172 -5.56 0.67 9.57
CA GLU A 172 -5.97 -0.59 10.20
C GLU A 172 -7.46 -0.69 10.51
N THR A 173 -8.20 0.42 10.43
CA THR A 173 -9.58 0.49 10.91
C THR A 173 -10.53 -0.38 10.09
N PHE A 174 -10.34 -0.44 8.77
CA PHE A 174 -11.20 -1.20 7.87
C PHE A 174 -11.03 -2.71 8.03
N VAL A 175 -9.78 -3.19 8.07
CA VAL A 175 -9.48 -4.62 8.27
C VAL A 175 -9.82 -5.07 9.69
N ALA A 176 -9.63 -4.21 10.69
CA ALA A 176 -10.05 -4.49 12.06
C ALA A 176 -11.57 -4.68 12.15
N ALA A 177 -12.33 -3.81 11.48
CA ALA A 177 -13.78 -3.93 11.43
C ALA A 177 -14.26 -5.15 10.63
N ALA A 178 -13.61 -5.49 9.51
CA ALA A 178 -13.92 -6.69 8.74
C ALA A 178 -13.65 -7.97 9.54
N ASN A 179 -12.50 -8.03 10.24
CA ASN A 179 -12.12 -9.13 11.11
C ASN A 179 -13.11 -9.32 12.26
N PHE A 180 -13.52 -8.23 12.93
CA PHE A 180 -14.51 -8.27 14.01
C PHE A 180 -15.84 -8.93 13.59
N TYR A 181 -16.32 -8.64 12.38
CA TYR A 181 -17.55 -9.24 11.85
C TYR A 181 -17.35 -10.63 11.21
N GLY A 182 -16.11 -11.15 11.17
CA GLY A 182 -15.79 -12.40 10.46
C GLY A 182 -16.12 -12.33 8.96
N LEU A 183 -16.09 -11.13 8.37
CA LEU A 183 -16.30 -10.96 6.94
C LEU A 183 -15.01 -11.28 6.19
N LYS A 184 -15.12 -11.95 5.04
CA LYS A 184 -13.97 -12.24 4.19
C LYS A 184 -13.36 -10.94 3.68
N TRP A 185 -12.05 -10.94 3.53
CA TRP A 185 -11.27 -9.90 2.86
C TRP A 185 -9.93 -10.50 2.43
N TYR A 186 -9.34 -9.95 1.39
CA TYR A 186 -8.07 -10.39 0.84
C TYR A 186 -7.03 -9.29 1.00
N GLN A 187 -5.91 -9.61 1.65
CA GLN A 187 -4.71 -8.80 1.55
C GLN A 187 -3.79 -9.38 0.49
N VAL A 188 -3.27 -8.53 -0.39
CA VAL A 188 -2.19 -8.92 -1.30
C VAL A 188 -1.02 -9.48 -0.51
N ASN A 189 -0.54 -10.67 -0.89
CA ASN A 189 0.49 -11.41 -0.16
C ASN A 189 1.89 -10.89 -0.48
N LYS A 190 2.10 -10.42 -1.71
CA LYS A 190 3.32 -9.74 -2.11
C LYS A 190 3.49 -8.46 -1.29
N LYS A 191 4.57 -8.44 -0.50
CA LYS A 191 5.00 -7.25 0.23
C LYS A 191 5.21 -6.09 -0.73
N CYS A 192 4.82 -4.90 -0.29
CA CYS A 192 5.13 -3.68 -1.00
C CYS A 192 6.64 -3.43 -1.02
N GLU A 193 7.08 -2.65 -1.99
CA GLU A 193 8.49 -2.38 -2.20
C GLU A 193 8.84 -0.90 -2.07
N ARG A 194 10.08 -0.64 -1.63
CA ARG A 194 10.71 0.68 -1.59
C ARG A 194 11.81 0.72 -2.63
N HIS A 195 11.57 1.45 -3.71
CA HIS A 195 12.46 1.38 -4.87
C HIS A 195 13.03 2.75 -5.26
N PHE A 196 12.41 3.83 -4.81
CA PHE A 196 12.71 5.17 -5.32
C PHE A 196 12.71 6.20 -4.21
N GLY A 197 13.51 7.25 -4.42
CA GLY A 197 13.87 8.19 -3.38
C GLY A 197 15.10 9.03 -3.75
N TRP A 198 15.54 9.86 -2.82
CA TRP A 198 16.73 10.70 -2.98
C TRP A 198 17.49 10.80 -1.67
N TYR A 199 18.76 11.22 -1.74
CA TYR A 199 19.50 11.59 -0.54
C TYR A 199 19.30 13.07 -0.26
N ASN A 200 18.81 13.40 0.95
CA ASN A 200 18.67 14.77 1.39
C ASN A 200 20.03 15.37 1.79
N ASP A 201 20.09 16.68 2.07
CA ASP A 201 21.32 17.39 2.44
C ASP A 201 22.03 16.82 3.71
N GLU A 202 21.29 16.07 4.54
CA GLU A 202 21.80 15.39 5.73
C GLU A 202 22.35 13.98 5.42
N GLN A 203 22.38 13.58 4.14
CA GLN A 203 22.77 12.26 3.66
C GLN A 203 21.85 11.13 4.11
N ASN A 204 20.60 11.45 4.48
CA ASN A 204 19.57 10.47 4.74
C ASN A 204 18.84 10.12 3.44
N TYR A 205 18.55 8.83 3.23
CA TYR A 205 17.75 8.37 2.11
C TYR A 205 16.26 8.58 2.41
N GLU A 206 15.64 9.47 1.65
CA GLU A 206 14.21 9.73 1.68
C GLU A 206 13.52 8.81 0.66
N HIS A 207 12.58 8.01 1.14
CA HIS A 207 11.84 7.06 0.32
C HIS A 207 10.61 7.75 -0.25
N SER A 208 10.39 7.58 -1.56
CA SER A 208 9.39 8.35 -2.29
C SER A 208 8.14 7.59 -2.70
N THR A 209 8.32 6.34 -3.10
CA THR A 209 7.24 5.57 -3.71
C THR A 209 7.15 4.18 -3.10
N ILE A 210 5.93 3.79 -2.74
CA ILE A 210 5.54 2.44 -2.37
C ILE A 210 5.01 1.75 -3.64
N VAL A 211 5.62 0.64 -4.02
CA VAL A 211 5.15 -0.16 -5.15
C VAL A 211 4.30 -1.32 -4.65
N GLN A 212 3.09 -1.41 -5.18
CA GLN A 212 2.08 -2.41 -4.81
C GLN A 212 1.60 -3.17 -6.05
N TYR A 213 1.23 -4.43 -5.85
CA TYR A 213 1.12 -5.42 -6.92
C TYR A 213 -0.32 -5.79 -7.27
N ASP A 214 -0.49 -6.33 -8.47
CA ASP A 214 -1.78 -6.84 -8.94
C ASP A 214 -2.27 -8.03 -8.07
N PRO A 215 -3.44 -7.92 -7.42
CA PRO A 215 -4.00 -8.93 -6.54
C PRO A 215 -4.47 -10.17 -7.30
N ILE A 216 -4.80 -10.07 -8.60
CA ILE A 216 -5.24 -11.23 -9.39
C ILE A 216 -4.06 -12.18 -9.59
N SER A 217 -2.95 -11.66 -10.12
CA SER A 217 -1.74 -12.46 -10.28
C SER A 217 -1.17 -12.93 -8.94
N ASP A 218 -1.23 -12.11 -7.89
CA ASP A 218 -0.88 -12.50 -6.51
C ASP A 218 -1.71 -13.70 -6.03
N TYR A 219 -3.03 -13.68 -6.27
CA TYR A 219 -3.92 -14.77 -5.88
C TYR A 219 -3.66 -16.06 -6.66
N ASP A 220 -3.38 -15.95 -7.96
CA ASP A 220 -2.99 -17.11 -8.79
C ASP A 220 -1.69 -17.75 -8.28
N LEU A 221 -0.72 -16.92 -7.85
CA LEU A 221 0.51 -17.38 -7.22
C LEU A 221 0.24 -18.05 -5.87
N LEU A 222 -0.65 -17.49 -5.06
CA LEU A 222 -1.06 -18.09 -3.78
C LEU A 222 -1.65 -19.49 -3.98
N GLN A 223 -2.49 -19.70 -5.01
CA GLN A 223 -3.01 -21.03 -5.30
C GLN A 223 -1.91 -22.03 -5.67
N LYS A 224 -0.94 -21.61 -6.50
CA LYS A 224 0.22 -22.44 -6.86
C LYS A 224 1.09 -22.76 -5.65
N SER A 225 1.33 -21.80 -4.77
CA SER A 225 2.07 -21.98 -3.52
C SER A 225 1.37 -23.00 -2.61
N ARG A 226 0.05 -22.89 -2.47
CA ARG A 226 -0.79 -23.84 -1.73
C ARG A 226 -0.74 -25.26 -2.31
N GLU A 227 -0.73 -25.41 -3.62
CA GLU A 227 -0.56 -26.71 -4.28
C GLU A 227 0.83 -27.31 -4.03
N MET A 228 1.88 -26.50 -4.06
CA MET A 228 3.24 -26.93 -3.73
C MET A 228 3.32 -27.40 -2.27
N TYR A 229 2.78 -26.62 -1.34
CA TYR A 229 2.69 -26.99 0.07
C TYR A 229 2.03 -28.37 0.26
N ARG A 230 0.88 -28.61 -0.39
CA ARG A 230 0.19 -29.90 -0.32
C ARG A 230 1.04 -31.06 -0.83
N LYS A 231 1.73 -30.86 -1.97
CA LYS A 231 2.61 -31.89 -2.56
C LYS A 231 3.81 -32.19 -1.68
N ASP A 232 4.42 -31.18 -1.08
CA ASP A 232 5.54 -31.36 -0.17
C ASP A 232 5.13 -32.12 1.09
N VAL A 233 3.97 -31.77 1.68
CA VAL A 233 3.41 -32.48 2.83
C VAL A 233 3.12 -33.95 2.49
N GLU A 234 2.52 -34.21 1.33
CA GLU A 234 2.23 -35.58 0.87
C GLU A 234 3.52 -36.39 0.62
N THR A 235 4.54 -35.76 0.03
CA THR A 235 5.80 -36.41 -0.32
C THR A 235 6.67 -36.71 0.89
N ALA A 236 6.76 -35.76 1.83
CA ALA A 236 7.60 -35.90 3.02
C ALA A 236 6.88 -36.65 4.17
N GLY A 237 5.54 -36.66 4.20
CA GLY A 237 4.77 -37.33 5.23
C GLY A 237 5.15 -36.84 6.64
N ASP A 238 5.60 -37.77 7.48
CA ASP A 238 5.97 -37.50 8.88
C ASP A 238 7.28 -36.70 9.02
N SER A 239 8.12 -36.66 7.99
CA SER A 239 9.38 -35.87 8.01
C SER A 239 9.21 -34.46 7.45
N TYR A 240 7.97 -34.02 7.21
CA TYR A 240 7.71 -32.67 6.69
C TYR A 240 8.03 -31.61 7.75
N GLU A 241 8.83 -30.61 7.35
CA GLU A 241 9.10 -29.41 8.13
C GLU A 241 8.59 -28.18 7.40
N TYR A 242 7.84 -27.33 8.10
CA TYR A 242 7.28 -26.12 7.52
C TYR A 242 8.37 -25.08 7.27
N ASN A 243 8.30 -24.43 6.11
CA ASN A 243 9.20 -23.36 5.71
C ASN A 243 8.39 -22.25 5.03
N TYR A 244 8.15 -21.15 5.76
CA TYR A 244 7.43 -20.00 5.24
C TYR A 244 8.11 -19.37 4.03
N ASP A 245 9.45 -19.26 4.06
CA ASP A 245 10.22 -18.61 3.00
C ASP A 245 10.01 -19.32 1.66
N LYS A 246 9.99 -20.66 1.67
CA LYS A 246 9.73 -21.47 0.47
C LYS A 246 8.38 -21.16 -0.19
N TYR A 247 7.33 -20.95 0.61
CA TYR A 247 5.96 -20.78 0.10
C TYR A 247 5.57 -19.33 -0.13
N PHE A 248 6.28 -18.38 0.48
CA PHE A 248 5.97 -16.96 0.41
C PHE A 248 7.13 -16.11 -0.10
N LEU A 249 8.30 -16.12 0.55
CA LEU A 249 9.40 -15.25 0.12
C LEU A 249 9.97 -15.63 -1.26
N ASP A 250 10.15 -16.92 -1.50
CA ASP A 250 10.69 -17.45 -2.76
C ASP A 250 9.63 -17.49 -3.88
N PHE A 251 8.35 -17.37 -3.53
CA PHE A 251 7.22 -17.44 -4.45
C PHE A 251 6.76 -16.06 -4.92
N PHE A 252 6.62 -15.13 -3.98
CA PHE A 252 6.15 -13.77 -4.24
C PHE A 252 7.33 -12.85 -4.47
N THR A 253 8.11 -13.16 -5.50
CA THR A 253 9.25 -12.36 -5.88
C THR A 253 8.82 -11.15 -6.70
N PRO A 254 9.59 -10.05 -6.68
CA PRO A 254 9.28 -8.87 -7.47
C PRO A 254 9.09 -9.14 -8.97
N ASP A 255 9.80 -10.11 -9.56
CA ASP A 255 9.71 -10.49 -10.98
C ASP A 255 8.46 -11.31 -11.33
N ALA A 256 7.86 -11.98 -10.36
CA ALA A 256 6.72 -12.86 -10.61
C ALA A 256 5.37 -12.13 -10.76
N LEU A 257 5.30 -10.85 -10.39
CA LEU A 257 4.06 -10.08 -10.26
C LEU A 257 4.18 -8.68 -10.83
N ASN A 258 3.18 -8.22 -11.58
CA ASN A 258 3.22 -6.87 -12.12
C ASN A 258 2.82 -5.83 -11.08
N PRO A 259 3.52 -4.68 -11.00
CA PRO A 259 3.05 -3.55 -10.26
C PRO A 259 1.70 -3.05 -10.80
N MET A 260 0.85 -2.59 -9.89
CA MET A 260 -0.42 -1.98 -10.24
C MET A 260 -0.57 -0.58 -9.67
N PHE A 261 -0.06 -0.32 -8.47
CA PHE A 261 -0.12 1.01 -7.86
C PHE A 261 1.25 1.49 -7.42
N TYR A 262 1.53 2.76 -7.73
CA TYR A 262 2.66 3.51 -7.19
C TYR A 262 2.09 4.59 -6.27
N HIS A 263 2.25 4.39 -4.97
CA HIS A 263 1.84 5.35 -3.96
C HIS A 263 3.00 6.29 -3.65
N VAL A 264 2.93 7.52 -4.15
CA VAL A 264 3.98 8.54 -4.08
C VAL A 264 3.75 9.42 -2.85
N HIS A 265 4.17 8.94 -1.68
CA HIS A 265 3.83 9.58 -0.42
C HIS A 265 4.75 10.77 -0.07
N ASP A 266 6.01 10.81 -0.54
CA ASP A 266 6.93 11.93 -0.26
C ASP A 266 8.09 12.08 -1.31
N PRO A 267 8.27 13.21 -2.01
CA PRO A 267 7.49 14.41 -1.89
C PRO A 267 6.14 14.25 -2.56
N LYS A 268 5.10 14.73 -1.87
CA LYS A 268 3.85 15.04 -2.55
C LYS A 268 4.16 15.93 -3.75
N MET A 269 3.42 15.74 -4.85
CA MET A 269 3.64 16.43 -6.14
C MET A 269 3.31 17.93 -6.09
N ASN A 270 4.04 18.68 -5.27
CA ASN A 270 4.02 20.13 -5.18
C ASN A 270 5.23 20.67 -5.97
N PRO A 271 5.00 21.23 -7.17
CA PRO A 271 6.10 21.61 -8.06
C PRO A 271 6.98 22.73 -7.50
N PHE A 272 6.42 23.67 -6.73
CA PHE A 272 7.18 24.76 -6.13
C PHE A 272 8.10 24.26 -5.02
N LYS A 273 7.58 23.43 -4.12
CA LYS A 273 8.38 22.86 -3.03
C LYS A 273 9.50 21.97 -3.56
N ILE A 274 9.19 21.12 -4.54
CA ILE A 274 10.18 20.24 -5.19
C ILE A 274 11.28 21.07 -5.85
N MET A 275 10.92 22.13 -6.58
CA MET A 275 11.88 23.04 -7.22
C MET A 275 12.75 23.78 -6.19
N GLU A 276 12.14 24.40 -5.16
CA GLU A 276 12.84 25.15 -4.12
C GLU A 276 13.83 24.27 -3.34
N LYS A 277 13.41 23.05 -3.00
CA LYS A 277 14.21 22.09 -2.24
C LYS A 277 15.13 21.23 -3.10
N LYS A 278 15.09 21.39 -4.43
CA LYS A 278 15.88 20.63 -5.40
C LYS A 278 15.77 19.11 -5.24
N TRP A 279 14.58 18.63 -4.89
CA TRP A 279 14.37 17.20 -4.66
C TRP A 279 14.50 16.34 -5.92
N THR A 280 14.62 16.94 -7.11
CA THR A 280 14.94 16.26 -8.38
C THR A 280 16.43 16.17 -8.67
N GLU A 281 17.29 16.51 -7.71
CA GLU A 281 18.75 16.49 -7.83
C GLU A 281 19.36 15.60 -6.73
N ASN A 282 20.50 14.97 -7.02
CA ASN A 282 21.32 14.30 -6.02
C ASN A 282 22.28 15.28 -5.31
N LEU A 283 23.08 14.77 -4.37
CA LEU A 283 24.06 15.56 -3.61
C LEU A 283 25.14 16.24 -4.48
N ASP A 284 25.38 15.73 -5.70
CA ASP A 284 26.32 16.31 -6.66
C ASP A 284 25.66 17.37 -7.57
N GLY A 285 24.36 17.66 -7.37
CA GLY A 285 23.57 18.58 -8.20
C GLY A 285 23.18 18.00 -9.57
N LYS A 286 23.31 16.68 -9.76
CA LYS A 286 22.85 16.00 -10.98
C LYS A 286 21.38 15.63 -10.84
N LYS A 287 20.63 15.72 -11.94
CA LYS A 287 19.23 15.31 -11.96
C LYS A 287 19.07 13.81 -11.73
N ILE A 288 18.00 13.47 -11.02
CA ILE A 288 17.58 12.10 -10.71
C ILE A 288 16.09 11.90 -11.02
N ARG A 289 15.68 10.64 -11.05
CA ARG A 289 14.28 10.20 -11.11
C ARG A 289 13.81 9.81 -9.71
N ASN A 290 12.66 10.34 -9.29
CA ASN A 290 12.17 10.19 -7.92
C ASN A 290 11.06 9.15 -7.76
N VAL A 291 10.34 8.82 -8.84
CA VAL A 291 9.13 8.00 -8.73
C VAL A 291 9.40 6.56 -9.13
N ALA A 292 9.97 6.33 -10.32
CA ALA A 292 10.35 4.99 -10.74
C ALA A 292 11.26 4.92 -11.97
N GLU A 293 12.05 3.86 -12.04
CA GLU A 293 12.80 3.43 -13.24
C GLU A 293 12.34 2.06 -13.78
N ASP A 294 11.43 1.36 -13.08
CA ASP A 294 10.80 0.10 -13.52
C ASP A 294 9.62 0.31 -14.50
N PHE A 295 9.37 1.53 -14.95
CA PHE A 295 8.27 1.78 -15.87
C PHE A 295 8.31 0.99 -17.20
N PRO A 296 9.47 0.48 -17.73
CA PRO A 296 9.43 -0.37 -18.91
C PRO A 296 8.64 -1.67 -18.72
N ARG A 297 8.56 -2.17 -17.48
CA ARG A 297 7.81 -3.38 -17.14
C ARG A 297 6.31 -3.22 -17.31
N VAL A 298 5.79 -2.05 -16.95
CA VAL A 298 4.37 -1.70 -17.06
C VAL A 298 4.07 -0.86 -18.31
N HIS A 299 5.09 -0.62 -19.15
CA HIS A 299 5.03 0.20 -20.36
C HIS A 299 4.45 1.60 -20.14
N PHE A 300 4.66 2.18 -18.94
CA PHE A 300 4.08 3.46 -18.57
C PHE A 300 4.99 4.26 -17.64
N ASP A 301 5.61 5.31 -18.18
CA ASP A 301 6.44 6.23 -17.42
C ASP A 301 5.59 7.23 -16.62
N LEU A 302 5.29 6.84 -15.38
CA LEU A 302 4.49 7.64 -14.46
C LEU A 302 5.13 8.99 -14.16
N GLU A 303 6.44 9.06 -13.93
CA GLU A 303 7.10 10.33 -13.54
C GLU A 303 7.03 11.36 -14.67
N LEU A 304 7.34 10.95 -15.90
CA LEU A 304 7.23 11.80 -17.07
C LEU A 304 5.78 12.24 -17.30
N PHE A 305 4.82 11.33 -17.12
CA PHE A 305 3.40 11.64 -17.22
C PHE A 305 2.94 12.68 -16.19
N LEU A 306 3.34 12.53 -14.92
CA LEU A 306 2.98 13.45 -13.84
C LEU A 306 3.57 14.84 -14.09
N TRP A 307 4.86 14.95 -14.41
CA TRP A 307 5.47 16.25 -14.72
C TRP A 307 4.90 16.87 -15.99
N GLY A 308 4.58 16.08 -17.01
CA GLY A 308 3.91 16.56 -18.21
C GLY A 308 2.53 17.13 -17.91
N THR A 309 1.78 16.45 -17.04
CA THR A 309 0.45 16.89 -16.58
C THR A 309 0.57 18.20 -15.77
N ILE A 310 1.54 18.29 -14.87
CA ILE A 310 1.79 19.51 -14.09
C ILE A 310 2.17 20.67 -15.03
N ASN A 311 3.08 20.46 -15.99
CA ASN A 311 3.44 21.50 -16.96
C ASN A 311 2.20 21.98 -17.74
N HIS A 312 1.36 21.06 -18.21
CA HIS A 312 0.16 21.41 -18.95
C HIS A 312 -0.78 22.34 -18.15
N TYR A 313 -1.07 21.98 -16.90
CA TYR A 313 -1.97 22.78 -16.08
C TYR A 313 -1.32 24.06 -15.54
N MET A 314 -0.05 24.00 -15.12
CA MET A 314 0.62 25.12 -14.48
C MET A 314 1.12 26.16 -15.49
N CYS A 315 1.65 25.72 -16.63
CA CYS A 315 2.42 26.53 -17.58
C CYS A 315 1.66 26.75 -18.90
N ASP A 316 1.17 25.68 -19.53
CA ASP A 316 0.53 25.81 -20.86
C ASP A 316 -0.86 26.47 -20.76
N THR A 317 -1.69 26.01 -19.83
CA THR A 317 -3.05 26.55 -19.61
C THR A 317 -3.09 27.65 -18.57
N SER A 318 -2.01 27.80 -17.77
CA SER A 318 -1.93 28.74 -16.66
C SER A 318 -3.09 28.63 -15.66
N THR A 319 -3.59 27.41 -15.44
CA THR A 319 -4.69 27.12 -14.50
C THR A 319 -4.36 27.65 -13.11
N ASN A 320 -5.32 28.33 -12.47
CA ASN A 320 -5.14 28.79 -11.09
C ASN A 320 -5.58 27.71 -10.09
N PHE A 321 -4.66 27.28 -9.25
CA PHE A 321 -4.95 26.38 -8.14
C PHE A 321 -4.82 27.16 -6.84
N ARG A 322 -5.88 27.16 -6.04
CA ARG A 322 -5.91 27.85 -4.74
C ARG A 322 -4.74 27.44 -3.82
N ALA A 323 -4.29 26.20 -3.92
CA ALA A 323 -3.14 25.68 -3.17
C ALA A 323 -1.82 26.40 -3.49
N PHE A 324 -1.75 27.11 -4.63
CA PHE A 324 -0.57 27.83 -5.11
C PHE A 324 -0.82 29.33 -5.28
N ASP A 325 -1.88 29.87 -4.66
CA ASP A 325 -2.14 31.31 -4.69
C ASP A 325 -0.92 32.08 -4.12
N GLY A 326 -0.45 33.09 -4.84
CA GLY A 326 0.71 33.90 -4.47
C GLY A 326 2.08 33.34 -4.86
N GLN A 327 2.13 32.13 -5.45
CA GLN A 327 3.38 31.57 -5.98
C GLN A 327 3.73 32.17 -7.36
N ASP A 328 5.00 32.50 -7.57
CA ASP A 328 5.50 32.96 -8.87
C ASP A 328 5.81 31.76 -9.79
N LYS A 329 5.04 31.64 -10.87
CA LYS A 329 5.20 30.58 -11.88
C LYS A 329 6.36 30.85 -12.84
N THR A 330 6.96 32.03 -12.84
CA THR A 330 7.96 32.44 -13.85
C THR A 330 9.17 31.51 -13.85
N GLU A 331 9.80 31.28 -12.71
CA GLU A 331 10.94 30.37 -12.62
C GLU A 331 10.53 28.92 -12.89
N LEU A 332 9.38 28.51 -12.35
CA LEU A 332 8.85 27.16 -12.54
C LEU A 332 8.66 26.83 -14.02
N CYS A 333 7.97 27.70 -14.76
CA CYS A 333 7.56 27.42 -16.14
C CYS A 333 8.64 27.76 -17.16
N ASN A 334 9.47 28.78 -16.93
CA ASN A 334 10.47 29.19 -17.93
C ASN A 334 11.81 28.47 -17.78
N LYS A 335 12.10 27.90 -16.60
CA LYS A 335 13.39 27.28 -16.31
C LYS A 335 13.25 25.84 -15.83
N PHE A 336 12.55 25.61 -14.72
CA PHE A 336 12.50 24.29 -14.09
C PHE A 336 11.79 23.25 -14.96
N MET A 337 10.58 23.55 -15.46
CA MET A 337 9.78 22.60 -16.24
C MET A 337 10.45 22.16 -17.55
N PRO A 338 10.96 23.06 -18.41
CA PRO A 338 11.64 22.65 -19.63
C PRO A 338 12.84 21.74 -19.37
N ASP A 339 13.64 22.07 -18.34
CA ASP A 339 14.83 21.34 -17.95
C ASP A 339 14.49 19.95 -17.37
N GLN A 340 13.49 19.88 -16.46
CA GLN A 340 13.05 18.62 -15.88
C GLN A 340 12.44 17.69 -16.92
N LEU A 341 11.56 18.20 -17.80
CA LEU A 341 10.94 17.39 -18.84
C LEU A 341 11.96 16.91 -19.89
N ALA A 342 12.98 17.71 -20.20
CA ALA A 342 14.05 17.29 -21.10
C ALA A 342 14.84 16.11 -20.51
N TYR A 343 15.23 16.20 -19.24
CA TYR A 343 15.90 15.11 -18.54
C TYR A 343 15.05 13.86 -18.43
N LEU A 344 13.78 13.98 -18.07
CA LEU A 344 12.88 12.82 -17.97
C LEU A 344 12.73 12.15 -19.33
N LYS A 345 12.48 12.89 -20.43
CA LYS A 345 12.41 12.29 -21.77
C LYS A 345 13.70 11.57 -22.17
N PHE A 346 14.84 12.19 -21.91
CA PHE A 346 16.15 11.62 -22.21
C PHE A 346 16.43 10.34 -21.42
N SER A 347 16.28 10.39 -20.10
CA SER A 347 16.46 9.22 -19.22
C SER A 347 15.45 8.12 -19.53
N SER A 348 14.22 8.46 -19.95
CA SER A 348 13.21 7.47 -20.37
C SER A 348 13.72 6.61 -21.51
N GLN A 349 14.23 7.23 -22.57
CA GLN A 349 14.77 6.50 -23.71
C GLN A 349 15.91 5.58 -23.29
N LYS A 350 16.84 6.09 -22.46
CA LYS A 350 17.97 5.31 -21.95
C LYS A 350 17.53 4.11 -21.11
N ILE A 351 16.54 4.29 -20.25
CA ILE A 351 15.98 3.24 -19.41
C ILE A 351 15.32 2.16 -20.28
N PHE A 352 14.51 2.54 -21.27
CA PHE A 352 13.90 1.59 -22.21
C PHE A 352 14.96 0.81 -23.00
N ASP A 353 16.01 1.48 -23.49
CA ASP A 353 17.08 0.84 -24.26
C ASP A 353 17.93 -0.13 -23.42
N ALA A 354 18.12 0.19 -22.13
CA ALA A 354 18.90 -0.61 -21.20
C ALA A 354 18.09 -1.71 -20.49
N TYR A 355 16.76 -1.66 -20.57
CA TYR A 355 15.88 -2.59 -19.85
C TYR A 355 16.06 -4.01 -20.33
N LYS A 356 16.26 -4.92 -19.37
CA LYS A 356 16.33 -6.36 -19.59
C LYS A 356 15.46 -7.03 -18.56
N SER A 357 14.46 -7.79 -19.02
CA SER A 357 13.54 -8.55 -18.17
C SER A 357 14.26 -9.52 -17.22
N GLU A 358 15.46 -9.96 -17.57
CA GLU A 358 16.27 -10.93 -16.81
C GLU A 358 17.17 -10.29 -15.72
N ASN A 359 17.38 -8.96 -15.72
CA ASN A 359 18.29 -8.28 -14.77
C ASN A 359 17.58 -7.17 -13.98
N TYR A 360 16.38 -7.50 -13.49
CA TYR A 360 15.45 -6.57 -12.85
C TYR A 360 15.99 -6.01 -11.51
N GLN A 361 16.68 -6.81 -10.70
CA GLN A 361 17.18 -6.42 -9.37
C GLN A 361 18.12 -5.21 -9.36
N GLU A 362 18.91 -5.00 -10.42
CA GLU A 362 19.76 -3.82 -10.58
C GLU A 362 18.97 -2.58 -11.06
N GLN A 363 17.87 -2.79 -11.79
CA GLN A 363 17.05 -1.74 -12.42
C GLN A 363 16.02 -1.14 -11.45
N ILE A 364 15.68 -1.90 -10.41
CA ILE A 364 14.73 -1.54 -9.36
C ILE A 364 15.24 -0.47 -8.41
N LYS A 365 16.54 -0.44 -8.13
CA LYS A 365 17.10 0.38 -7.03
C LYS A 365 16.97 1.90 -7.23
N GLY A 366 16.59 2.33 -8.45
CA GLY A 366 16.43 3.74 -8.81
C GLY A 366 17.74 4.54 -8.70
N GLY A 367 17.63 5.86 -8.88
CA GLY A 367 18.72 6.80 -8.60
C GLY A 367 19.96 6.63 -9.48
N ARG A 368 19.81 6.03 -10.67
CA ARG A 368 20.94 5.87 -11.59
C ARG A 368 21.27 7.21 -12.24
N ASP A 369 22.57 7.44 -12.43
CA ASP A 369 23.03 8.57 -13.23
C ASP A 369 22.82 8.25 -14.71
N TRP A 370 21.86 8.93 -15.31
CA TRP A 370 21.54 8.79 -16.73
C TRP A 370 22.20 9.87 -17.59
N THR A 371 22.94 10.81 -16.99
CA THR A 371 23.51 12.00 -17.67
C THR A 371 24.64 11.70 -18.63
#